data_AF-A0A3M3WI35-F1
#
_entry.id   AF-A0A3M3WI35-F1
#
_cell.length_a   1.000
_cell.length_b   1.000
_cell.length_c   1.000
_cell.angle_alpha   90.00
_cell.angle_beta   90.00
_cell.angle_gamma   90.00
#
_symmetry.space_group_name_H-M   'P 1'
#
loop_
_entity.id
_entity.type
_entity.pdbx_description
1 polymer ?
#
loop_
_entity_poly.entity_id
_entity_poly.type
_entity_poly.pdbx_seq_one_letter_code
_entity_poly.pdbx_strand_id
1 'polypeptide(L)'
;MLAVANKDASLIITGNGDVVEPEDGLIAMGSGGAFAQAAARALLLKTDLSAREIAETSLHIAGDICVFTNHNITIEEQDLAG
;
A
#
# COMPACT_ATOMS: atom_id res chain seq x y z
N MET A 1 13.60 6.85 -0.89
CA MET A 1 12.95 5.53 -1.02
C MET A 1 11.91 5.66 -2.10
N LEU A 2 11.89 4.76 -3.07
CA LEU A 2 11.01 4.79 -4.23
C LEU A 2 10.25 3.47 -4.30
N ALA A 3 8.93 3.53 -4.50
CA ALA A 3 8.11 2.36 -4.80
C ALA A 3 7.76 2.39 -6.29
N VAL A 4 7.93 1.25 -6.96
CA VAL A 4 7.60 1.07 -8.38
C VAL A 4 6.76 -0.21 -8.47
N ALA A 5 5.60 -0.13 -9.11
CA ALA A 5 4.75 -1.29 -9.33
C ALA A 5 4.30 -1.35 -10.79
N ASN A 6 4.23 -2.56 -11.32
CA ASN A 6 3.54 -2.86 -12.56
C ASN A 6 2.77 -4.18 -12.40
N LYS A 7 2.18 -4.67 -13.48
CA LYS A 7 1.40 -5.92 -13.50
C LYS A 7 2.20 -7.18 -13.09
N ASP A 8 3.52 -7.14 -13.19
CA ASP A 8 4.38 -8.31 -13.03
C ASP A 8 5.10 -8.32 -11.67
N ALA A 9 5.43 -7.14 -11.12
CA ALA A 9 6.17 -7.01 -9.86
C ALA A 9 5.91 -5.68 -9.16
N SER A 10 6.11 -5.68 -7.83
CA SER A 10 6.15 -4.48 -6.99
C SER A 10 7.50 -4.40 -6.28
N LEU A 11 8.22 -3.31 -6.47
CA LEU A 11 9.61 -3.15 -6.02
C LEU A 11 9.80 -1.90 -5.17
N ILE A 12 10.65 -2.02 -4.16
CA ILE A 12 11.15 -0.91 -3.34
C ILE A 12 12.63 -0.69 -3.64
N ILE A 13 12.99 0.56 -3.92
CA ILE A 13 14.38 1.00 -4.08
C ILE A 13 14.74 1.89 -2.88
N THR A 14 15.74 1.45 -2.10
CA THR A 14 16.22 2.17 -0.92
C THR A 14 17.15 3.32 -1.31
N GLY A 15 17.43 4.24 -0.36
CA GLY A 15 18.42 5.30 -0.59
C GLY A 15 19.86 4.80 -0.72
N ASN A 16 20.12 3.54 -0.35
CA ASN A 16 21.43 2.90 -0.42
C ASN A 16 21.63 2.11 -1.72
N GLY A 17 20.59 2.00 -2.56
CA GLY A 17 20.63 1.28 -3.83
C GLY A 17 20.16 -0.18 -3.75
N ASP A 18 19.60 -0.62 -2.63
CA ASP A 18 19.00 -1.96 -2.52
C ASP A 18 17.67 -2.00 -3.28
N VAL A 19 17.41 -3.13 -3.95
CA VAL A 19 16.15 -3.42 -4.63
C VAL A 19 15.49 -4.62 -3.96
N VAL A 20 14.29 -4.42 -3.43
CA VAL A 20 13.58 -5.42 -2.63
C VAL A 20 12.15 -5.56 -3.14
N GLU A 21 11.73 -6.82 -3.35
CA GLU A 21 10.33 -7.15 -3.59
C GLU A 21 9.65 -7.49 -2.26
N PRO A 22 8.54 -6.82 -1.90
CA PRO A 22 7.81 -7.10 -0.67
C PRO A 22 6.93 -8.35 -0.79
N GLU A 23 6.72 -9.00 0.34
CA GLU A 23 5.76 -10.11 0.46
C GLU A 23 4.33 -9.64 0.15
N ASP A 24 3.53 -10.54 -0.43
CA ASP A 24 2.13 -10.33 -0.81
C ASP A 24 1.89 -9.17 -1.81
N GLY A 25 2.95 -8.63 -2.44
CA GLY A 25 2.86 -7.49 -3.36
C GLY A 25 2.41 -6.19 -2.68
N LEU A 26 2.46 -6.12 -1.34
CA LEU A 26 1.92 -5.01 -0.58
C LEU A 26 3.01 -4.06 -0.09
N ILE A 27 2.91 -2.79 -0.50
CA ILE A 27 3.85 -1.73 -0.12
C ILE A 27 3.10 -0.63 0.62
N ALA A 28 3.57 -0.29 1.81
CA ALA A 28 3.17 0.93 2.50
C ALA A 28 4.42 1.69 2.96
N MET A 29 4.38 3.02 2.84
CA MET A 29 5.49 3.90 3.21
C MET A 29 4.99 5.10 4.01
N GLY A 30 5.91 5.80 4.67
CA GLY A 30 5.61 6.99 5.47
C GLY A 30 5.22 6.67 6.92
N SER A 31 4.87 7.71 7.68
CA SER A 31 4.59 7.64 9.12
C SER A 31 3.39 6.76 9.49
N GLY A 32 2.38 6.70 8.61
CA GLY A 32 1.21 5.82 8.75
C GLY A 32 1.37 4.44 8.10
N GLY A 33 2.52 4.18 7.45
CA GLY A 33 2.70 3.01 6.58
C GLY A 33 2.48 1.67 7.29
N ALA A 34 2.99 1.51 8.52
CA ALA A 34 2.83 0.26 9.27
C ALA A 34 1.36 -0.05 9.61
N PHE A 35 0.55 0.98 9.90
CA PHE A 35 -0.88 0.80 10.20
C PHE A 35 -1.66 0.45 8.94
N ALA A 36 -1.40 1.15 7.84
CA ALA A 36 -1.98 0.84 6.55
C ALA A 36 -1.62 -0.58 6.10
N GLN A 37 -0.35 -0.98 6.23
CA GLN A 37 0.11 -2.33 5.86
C GLN A 37 -0.57 -3.42 6.68
N ALA A 38 -0.69 -3.24 7.99
CA ALA A 38 -1.36 -4.19 8.87
C ALA A 38 -2.85 -4.35 8.51
N ALA A 39 -3.56 -3.23 8.30
CA ALA A 39 -4.95 -3.23 7.89
C ALA A 39 -5.13 -3.89 6.51
N ALA A 40 -4.31 -3.51 5.54
CA ALA A 40 -4.41 -4.00 4.16
C ALA A 40 -4.16 -5.50 4.08
N ARG A 41 -3.15 -6.00 4.81
CA ARG A 41 -2.88 -7.43 4.90
C ARG A 41 -4.04 -8.21 5.53
N ALA A 42 -4.67 -7.66 6.56
CA ALA A 42 -5.84 -8.30 7.17
C ALA A 42 -7.03 -8.36 6.21
N LEU A 43 -7.30 -7.28 5.48
CA LEU A 43 -8.36 -7.23 4.46
C LEU A 43 -8.09 -8.22 3.33
N LEU A 44 -6.89 -8.19 2.75
CA LEU A 44 -6.46 -9.09 1.67
C LEU A 44 -6.67 -10.57 2.02
N LEU A 45 -6.46 -10.95 3.27
CA LEU A 45 -6.58 -12.34 3.72
C LEU A 45 -7.99 -12.76 4.14
N LYS A 46 -8.91 -11.81 4.32
CA LYS A 46 -10.20 -12.06 5.00
C LYS A 46 -11.42 -11.52 4.28
N THR A 47 -11.24 -10.83 3.16
CA THR A 47 -12.33 -10.25 2.39
C THR A 47 -12.12 -10.47 0.90
N ASP A 48 -13.19 -10.26 0.12
CA ASP A 48 -13.15 -10.26 -1.35
C ASP A 48 -13.10 -8.83 -1.91
N LEU A 49 -12.54 -7.89 -1.14
CA LEU A 49 -12.43 -6.50 -1.56
C LEU A 49 -11.44 -6.35 -2.71
N SER A 50 -11.72 -5.41 -3.61
CA SER A 50 -10.81 -5.02 -4.68
C SER A 50 -9.54 -4.35 -4.11
N ALA A 51 -8.48 -4.31 -4.92
CA ALA A 51 -7.23 -3.64 -4.54
C ALA A 51 -7.46 -2.16 -4.16
N ARG A 52 -8.35 -1.46 -4.87
CA ARG A 52 -8.77 -0.09 -4.56
C ARG A 52 -9.39 -0.01 -3.17
N GLU A 53 -10.39 -0.84 -2.89
CA GLU A 53 -11.12 -0.83 -1.62
C GLU A 53 -10.20 -1.17 -0.44
N ILE A 54 -9.28 -2.13 -0.63
CA ILE A 54 -8.26 -2.47 0.37
C ILE A 54 -7.35 -1.25 0.64
N ALA A 55 -6.83 -0.61 -0.41
CA ALA A 55 -5.94 0.55 -0.27
C ALA A 55 -6.65 1.72 0.44
N GLU A 56 -7.86 2.07 -0.02
CA GLU A 56 -8.69 3.14 0.54
C GLU A 56 -9.00 2.91 2.02
N THR A 57 -9.52 1.74 2.37
CA THR A 57 -9.89 1.39 3.75
C THR A 57 -8.68 1.42 4.67
N SER A 58 -7.54 0.90 4.20
CA SER A 58 -6.31 0.83 4.98
C SER A 58 -5.68 2.20 5.24
N LEU A 59 -5.76 3.12 4.27
CA LEU A 59 -5.30 4.50 4.43
C LEU A 59 -6.20 5.28 5.38
N HIS A 60 -7.51 5.05 5.37
CA HIS A 60 -8.42 5.65 6.36
C HIS A 60 -8.10 5.19 7.78
N ILE A 61 -7.89 3.89 7.99
CA ILE A 61 -7.46 3.35 9.30
C ILE A 61 -6.13 3.98 9.74
N ALA A 62 -5.18 4.16 8.82
CA ALA A 62 -3.93 4.83 9.14
C ALA A 62 -4.13 6.31 9.51
N GLY A 63 -5.06 7.02 8.87
CA GLY A 63 -5.44 8.39 9.22
C GLY A 63 -6.13 8.53 10.58
N ASP A 64 -6.80 7.48 11.06
CA ASP A 64 -7.40 7.46 12.40
C ASP A 64 -6.35 7.24 13.51
N ILE A 65 -5.22 6.60 13.19
CA ILE A 65 -4.19 6.19 14.17
C ILE A 65 -2.96 7.12 14.15
N CYS A 66 -2.48 7.50 12.97
CA CYS A 66 -1.25 8.27 12.82
C CYS A 66 -1.54 9.77 12.74
N VAL A 67 -1.09 10.54 13.73
CA VAL A 67 -1.25 12.01 13.78
C VAL A 67 -0.63 12.76 12.59
N PHE A 68 0.22 12.10 11.80
CA PHE A 68 0.86 12.65 10.60
C PHE A 68 0.22 12.17 9.29
N THR A 69 -0.87 11.42 9.35
CA THR A 69 -1.64 10.93 8.20
C THR A 69 -3.07 11.46 8.36
N ASN A 70 -3.66 11.96 7.29
CA ASN A 70 -5.02 12.48 7.30
C ASN A 70 -5.91 11.70 6.31
N HIS A 71 -7.18 12.07 6.25
CA HIS A 71 -8.20 11.38 5.45
C HIS A 71 -8.29 11.91 4.00
N ASN A 72 -7.44 12.85 3.60
CA ASN A 72 -7.41 13.38 2.25
C ASN A 72 -6.53 12.47 1.38
N ILE A 73 -7.18 11.51 0.71
CA ILE A 73 -6.52 10.48 -0.09
C ILE A 73 -6.67 10.75 -1.59
N THR A 74 -5.59 10.51 -2.33
CA THR A 74 -5.60 10.40 -3.79
C THR A 74 -5.27 8.96 -4.13
N ILE A 75 -6.11 8.32 -4.93
CA ILE A 75 -5.93 6.93 -5.35
C ILE A 75 -5.73 6.90 -6.86
N GLU A 76 -4.61 6.32 -7.27
CA GLU A 76 -4.27 6.04 -8.66
C GLU A 76 -4.33 4.52 -8.88
N GLU A 77 -4.87 4.10 -10.02
CA GLU A 77 -5.03 2.70 -10.37
C GLU A 77 -4.47 2.41 -11.75
N GLN A 78 -3.98 1.19 -11.93
CA GLN A 78 -3.56 0.68 -13.21
C GLN A 78 -4.49 -0.47 -13.61
N ASP A 79 -5.21 -0.31 -14.72
CA ASP A 79 -5.93 -1.41 -15.32
C ASP A 79 -4.94 -2.48 -15.78
N LEU A 80 -5.08 -3.68 -15.23
CA LEU A 80 -4.28 -4.85 -15.61
C LEU A 80 -4.83 -5.54 -16.87
N ALA A 81 -5.89 -4.98 -17.47
CA ALA A 81 -6.49 -5.49 -18.69
C ALA A 81 -5.54 -5.28 -19.89
N GLY A 82 -5.06 -6.40 -20.43
CA GLY A 82 -4.51 -6.54 -21.78
C GLY A 82 -5.42 -7.43 -22.60
#